data_AF-A0A5C3QIU7-F1
#
_entry.id   AF-A0A5C3QIU7-F1
#
_cell.length_a   1.000
_cell.length_b   1.000
_cell.length_c   1.000
_cell.angle_alpha   90.00
_cell.angle_beta   90.00
_cell.angle_gamma   90.00
#
_symmetry.space_group_name_H-M   'P 1'
#
loop_
_entity.id
_entity.type
_entity.pdbx_description
1 polymer ?
#
loop_
_entity_poly.entity_id
_entity_poly.type
_entity_poly.pdbx_seq_one_letter_code
_entity_poly.pdbx_strand_id
1 'polypeptide(L)'
;MIVLTALFVSLLISNGVSAQAAAAAGFVSRSPSSVRYIPLDLGCIWTSRAFAVLEPDAAQVTGTIFFTQPNPNGPVTVTGQLFGLDPNAERGIHIHRFGNLTQKCESTGEHWNAANTTHGDISNPFTSRHRGDLGTLKPTRTGRRR
;
A
#
# COMPACT_ATOMS: atom_id res chain seq x y z
N MET A 1 -15.41 4.89 -4.98
CA MET A 1 -15.12 3.46 -4.76
C MET A 1 -13.91 3.12 -5.62
N ILE A 2 -12.70 3.07 -5.03
CA ILE A 2 -11.46 2.84 -5.78
C ILE A 2 -11.01 1.42 -5.43
N VAL A 3 -11.20 0.50 -6.38
CA VAL A 3 -10.66 -0.86 -6.36
C VAL A 3 -9.14 -0.76 -6.45
N LEU A 4 -8.40 -1.67 -5.79
CA LEU A 4 -6.93 -1.74 -5.78
C LEU A 4 -6.31 -1.70 -7.19
N THR A 5 -7.08 -2.03 -8.23
CA THR A 5 -6.70 -1.99 -9.65
C THR A 5 -6.34 -0.59 -10.17
N ALA A 6 -6.65 0.48 -9.45
CA ALA A 6 -6.30 1.87 -9.82
C ALA A 6 -5.27 2.53 -8.88
N LEU A 7 -4.73 1.79 -7.91
CA LEU A 7 -3.85 2.34 -6.87
C LEU A 7 -2.38 2.16 -7.23
N PHE A 8 -1.80 3.18 -7.87
CA PHE A 8 -0.36 3.41 -7.85
C PHE A 8 0.02 3.90 -6.44
N VAL A 9 0.18 2.98 -5.48
CA VAL A 9 0.60 3.32 -4.12
C VAL A 9 2.08 3.68 -4.16
N SER A 10 2.41 4.95 -3.94
CA SER A 10 3.73 5.28 -3.42
C SER A 10 3.69 5.26 -1.90
N LEU A 11 4.58 4.53 -1.27
CA LEU A 11 4.72 4.50 0.19
C LEU A 11 5.92 5.34 0.59
N LEU A 12 5.68 6.38 1.40
CA LEU A 12 6.73 7.20 1.98
C LEU A 12 6.87 6.88 3.47
N ILE A 13 8.11 6.63 3.88
CA ILE A 13 8.51 6.69 5.28
C ILE A 13 9.19 8.04 5.48
N SER A 14 8.90 8.72 6.59
CA SER A 14 9.18 10.15 6.89
C SER A 14 10.62 10.70 6.68
N ASN A 15 11.54 9.95 6.07
CA ASN A 15 12.92 10.34 5.75
C ASN A 15 13.27 10.25 4.25
N GLY A 16 12.31 10.30 3.33
CA GLY A 16 12.62 10.33 1.89
C GLY A 16 12.81 8.96 1.23
N VAL A 17 12.31 7.89 1.85
CA VAL A 17 12.29 6.54 1.27
C VAL A 17 10.95 6.30 0.58
N SER A 18 10.96 6.12 -0.74
CA SER A 18 9.75 5.87 -1.54
C SER A 18 9.74 4.46 -2.13
N ALA A 19 8.61 3.76 -2.04
CA ALA A 19 8.34 2.51 -2.76
C ALA A 19 7.20 2.69 -3.75
N GLN A 20 7.20 1.96 -4.86
CA GLN A 20 6.07 1.90 -5.78
C GLN A 20 5.40 0.53 -5.74
N ALA A 21 4.07 0.52 -5.71
CA ALA A 21 3.29 -0.71 -5.78
C ALA A 21 2.93 -1.10 -7.22
N ALA A 22 3.06 -2.39 -7.53
CA ALA A 22 2.44 -3.01 -8.69
C ALA A 22 1.21 -3.80 -8.24
N ALA A 23 0.04 -3.51 -8.82
CA ALA A 23 -1.16 -4.31 -8.62
C ALA A 23 -1.13 -5.55 -9.53
N ALA A 24 -1.05 -6.74 -8.94
CA ALA A 24 -1.19 -7.99 -9.69
C ALA A 24 -2.68 -8.36 -9.76
N ALA A 25 -3.38 -7.84 -10.77
CA ALA A 25 -4.71 -8.33 -11.09
C ALA A 25 -4.58 -9.67 -11.85
N GLY A 26 -4.87 -10.77 -11.16
CA GLY A 26 -5.15 -12.07 -11.78
C GLY A 26 -3.98 -13.06 -11.83
N PHE A 27 -4.06 -14.09 -11.00
CA PHE A 27 -3.48 -15.39 -11.33
C PHE A 27 -4.62 -16.39 -11.51
N VAL A 28 -5.23 -16.40 -12.70
CA VAL A 28 -5.97 -17.58 -13.17
C VAL A 28 -4.92 -18.52 -13.71
N SER A 29 -4.60 -19.57 -12.96
CA SER A 29 -3.86 -20.71 -13.48
C SER A 29 -4.65 -21.29 -14.67
N ARG A 30 -4.17 -21.04 -15.89
CA ARG A 30 -4.73 -21.59 -17.12
C ARG A 30 -4.39 -23.09 -17.17
N SER A 31 -5.39 -23.94 -16.95
CA SER A 31 -5.44 -25.25 -17.62
C SER A 31 -6.24 -25.08 -18.91
N PRO A 32 -5.73 -25.50 -20.08
CA PRO A 32 -6.45 -25.31 -21.33
C PRO A 32 -7.47 -26.44 -21.52
N SER A 33 -8.73 -26.07 -21.76
CA SER A 33 -9.59 -26.59 -22.85
C SER A 33 -11.06 -26.57 -22.43
N SER A 34 -11.90 -26.01 -23.31
CA SER A 34 -13.37 -25.94 -23.26
C SER A 34 -14.00 -24.88 -22.34
N VAL A 35 -14.05 -23.64 -22.81
CA VAL A 35 -14.90 -22.58 -22.25
C VAL A 35 -16.34 -22.80 -22.72
N ARG A 36 -17.21 -23.27 -21.83
CA ARG A 36 -18.66 -23.10 -21.95
C ARG A 36 -19.04 -21.84 -21.17
N TYR A 37 -19.71 -20.89 -21.84
CA TYR A 37 -20.35 -19.77 -21.17
C TYR A 37 -21.57 -20.29 -20.40
N ILE A 38 -21.51 -20.26 -19.07
CA ILE A 38 -22.68 -20.44 -18.21
C ILE A 38 -22.94 -19.07 -17.56
N PRO A 39 -24.09 -18.42 -17.82
CA PRO A 39 -24.46 -17.20 -17.10
C PRO A 39 -25.01 -17.64 -15.73
N LEU A 40 -24.16 -17.56 -14.71
CA LEU A 40 -24.61 -17.62 -13.32
C LEU A 40 -24.09 -16.38 -12.60
N ASP A 41 -25.05 -15.62 -12.11
CA ASP A 41 -24.91 -14.54 -11.14
C ASP A 41 -24.37 -15.08 -9.81
N LEU A 42 -23.07 -15.41 -9.79
CA LEU A 42 -22.34 -15.85 -8.59
C LEU A 42 -21.19 -14.86 -8.34
N GLY A 43 -21.36 -14.05 -7.28
CA GLY A 43 -20.42 -13.03 -6.81
C GLY A 43 -18.96 -13.45 -6.99
N CYS A 44 -18.28 -12.72 -7.87
CA CYS A 44 -16.93 -13.09 -8.24
C CYS A 44 -15.97 -12.97 -7.05
N ILE A 45 -15.12 -13.99 -6.94
CA ILE A 45 -14.05 -14.18 -5.97
C ILE A 45 -12.95 -13.14 -6.24
N TRP A 46 -13.22 -11.86 -5.99
CA TRP A 46 -12.29 -10.76 -6.29
C TRP A 46 -11.38 -10.45 -5.11
N THR A 47 -10.39 -11.31 -4.86
CA THR A 47 -9.25 -10.91 -4.02
C THR A 47 -8.26 -10.11 -4.85
N SER A 48 -8.18 -8.80 -4.60
CA SER A 48 -7.16 -7.94 -5.19
C SER A 48 -5.89 -7.99 -4.34
N ARG A 49 -4.72 -8.09 -4.99
CA ARG A 49 -3.42 -8.07 -4.33
C ARG A 49 -2.49 -7.08 -5.03
N ALA A 50 -1.72 -6.36 -4.24
CA ALA A 50 -0.63 -5.51 -4.71
C ALA A 50 0.54 -5.61 -3.73
N PHE A 51 1.73 -5.25 -4.19
CA PHE A 51 2.89 -5.14 -3.31
C PHE A 51 3.74 -3.95 -3.71
N ALA A 52 4.35 -3.29 -2.73
CA ALA A 52 5.29 -2.18 -2.87
C ALA A 52 6.66 -2.62 -2.36
N VAL A 53 7.70 -2.37 -3.16
CA VAL A 53 9.10 -2.65 -2.78
C VAL A 53 9.78 -1.32 -2.46
N LEU A 54 10.33 -1.20 -1.25
CA LEU A 54 11.14 -0.06 -0.84
C LEU A 54 12.57 -0.30 -1.30
N GLU A 55 13.00 0.47 -2.28
CA GLU A 55 14.38 0.51 -2.72
C GLU A 55 15.20 1.38 -1.76
N PRO A 56 16.44 0.96 -1.43
CA PRO A 56 17.29 1.73 -0.53
C PRO A 56 17.63 3.09 -1.14
N ASP A 57 17.48 4.14 -0.33
CA ASP A 57 17.95 5.49 -0.63
C ASP A 57 19.12 5.88 0.30
N ALA A 58 19.33 7.17 0.54
CA ALA A 58 20.34 7.65 1.49
C ALA A 58 20.13 7.13 2.93
N ALA A 59 18.87 6.86 3.34
CA ALA A 59 18.52 6.31 4.64
C ALA A 59 18.66 4.78 4.71
N GLN A 60 18.98 4.11 3.60
CA GLN A 60 19.18 2.65 3.49
C GLN A 60 18.02 1.79 4.02
N VAL A 61 16.81 2.35 4.08
CA VAL A 61 15.61 1.60 4.47
C VAL A 61 15.15 0.76 3.28
N THR A 62 14.89 -0.52 3.53
CA THR A 62 14.43 -1.47 2.51
C THR A 62 13.26 -2.28 3.03
N GLY A 63 12.52 -2.92 2.12
CA GLY A 63 11.47 -3.83 2.52
C GLY A 63 10.42 -4.08 1.46
N THR A 64 9.40 -4.83 1.85
CA THR A 64 8.27 -5.14 0.98
C THR A 64 6.98 -5.06 1.78
N ILE A 65 6.02 -4.33 1.25
CA ILE A 65 4.68 -4.18 1.80
C ILE A 65 3.68 -4.83 0.83
N PHE A 66 2.76 -5.62 1.35
CA PHE A 66 1.69 -6.31 0.64
C PHE A 66 0.34 -5.72 1.03
N PHE A 67 -0.51 -5.53 0.02
CA PHE A 67 -1.88 -5.08 0.13
C PHE A 67 -2.79 -6.20 -0.34
N THR A 68 -3.76 -6.60 0.48
CA THR A 68 -4.76 -7.61 0.11
C THR A 68 -6.15 -7.07 0.41
N GLN A 69 -7.03 -7.10 -0.60
CA GLN A 69 -8.43 -6.71 -0.48
C GLN A 69 -9.31 -7.87 -0.94
N PRO A 70 -9.96 -8.61 -0.02
CA PRO A 70 -10.69 -9.84 -0.35
C PRO A 70 -11.93 -9.64 -1.23
N ASN A 71 -12.51 -8.43 -1.22
CA ASN A 71 -13.66 -8.07 -2.04
C ASN A 71 -13.65 -6.55 -2.32
N PRO A 72 -14.33 -6.06 -3.38
CA PRO A 72 -14.20 -4.66 -3.84
C PRO A 72 -14.61 -3.60 -2.81
N ASN A 73 -15.48 -3.96 -1.86
CA ASN A 73 -16.00 -3.07 -0.82
C ASN A 73 -15.40 -3.38 0.56
N GLY A 74 -14.46 -4.33 0.62
CA GLY A 74 -13.87 -4.82 1.85
C GLY A 74 -12.66 -4.00 2.27
N PRO A 75 -12.22 -4.13 3.53
CA PRO A 75 -11.02 -3.47 3.99
C PRO A 75 -9.78 -3.97 3.23
N VAL A 76 -8.80 -3.10 3.08
CA VAL A 76 -7.46 -3.46 2.60
C VAL A 76 -6.61 -3.82 3.81
N THR A 77 -6.11 -5.06 3.82
CA THR A 77 -5.10 -5.50 4.78
C THR A 77 -3.72 -5.13 4.25
N VAL A 78 -2.95 -4.39 5.05
CA VAL A 78 -1.57 -4.01 4.76
C VAL A 78 -0.66 -4.82 5.69
N THR A 79 0.28 -5.57 5.11
CA THR A 79 1.27 -6.37 5.84
C THR A 79 2.63 -6.18 5.20
N GLY A 80 3.74 -6.37 5.91
CA GLY A 80 5.03 -6.28 5.25
C GLY A 80 6.20 -6.43 6.19
N GLN A 81 7.40 -6.26 5.65
CA GLN A 81 8.62 -6.25 6.45
C GLN A 81 9.51 -5.10 5.99
N LEU A 82 10.00 -4.36 6.97
CA LEU A 82 10.89 -3.22 6.77
C LEU A 82 12.18 -3.44 7.55
N PHE A 83 13.30 -3.03 6.96
CA PHE A 83 14.66 -3.17 7.45
C PHE A 83 15.40 -1.84 7.35
N GLY A 84 16.46 -1.67 8.15
CA GLY A 84 17.28 -0.45 8.14
C GLY A 84 16.61 0.75 8.82
N LEU A 85 15.51 0.53 9.55
CA LEU A 85 14.87 1.60 10.32
C LEU A 85 15.73 1.95 11.54
N ASP A 86 15.79 3.24 11.88
CA ASP A 86 16.44 3.71 13.11
C ASP A 86 15.73 3.11 14.33
N PRO A 87 16.41 2.29 15.15
CA PRO A 87 15.80 1.64 16.31
C PRO A 87 15.26 2.62 17.37
N ASN A 88 15.76 3.85 17.40
CA ASN A 88 15.45 4.83 18.44
C ASN A 88 14.39 5.85 18.02
N ALA A 89 13.86 5.73 16.79
CA ALA A 89 13.04 6.79 16.24
C ALA A 89 11.81 6.22 15.53
N GLU A 90 10.66 6.80 15.87
CA GLU A 90 9.38 6.46 15.27
C GLU A 90 9.30 7.00 13.84
N ARG A 91 8.55 6.31 12.97
CA ARG A 91 8.43 6.69 11.56
C ARG A 91 6.98 6.63 11.10
N GLY A 92 6.50 7.74 10.54
CA GLY A 92 5.19 7.76 9.86
C GLY A 92 5.22 6.92 8.59
N ILE A 93 4.11 6.24 8.30
CA ILE A 93 3.91 5.47 7.08
C ILE A 93 2.65 5.96 6.37
N HIS A 94 2.80 6.38 5.11
CA HIS A 94 1.70 6.98 4.35
C HIS A 94 1.63 6.46 2.91
N ILE A 95 0.40 6.27 2.41
CA ILE A 95 0.13 6.09 0.98
C ILE A 95 0.02 7.49 0.36
N HIS A 96 0.83 7.75 -0.65
CA HIS A 96 0.85 8.99 -1.42
C HIS A 96 -0.08 8.92 -2.63
N ARG A 97 -0.44 10.10 -3.15
CA ARG A 97 -1.38 10.26 -4.26
C ARG A 97 -0.89 9.63 -5.57
N PHE A 98 0.41 9.68 -5.83
CA PHE A 98 1.00 9.19 -7.07
C PHE A 98 2.09 8.16 -6.82
N GLY A 99 2.07 7.05 -7.56
CA GLY A 99 3.22 6.17 -7.77
C GLY A 99 4.17 6.77 -8.81
N ASN A 100 4.68 7.97 -8.55
CA ASN A 100 5.68 8.58 -9.42
C ASN A 100 6.96 8.77 -8.62
N LEU A 101 7.99 8.00 -8.96
CA LEU A 101 9.28 8.01 -8.30
C LEU A 101 10.39 8.69 -9.14
N THR A 102 10.05 9.43 -10.21
CA THR A 102 11.07 10.08 -11.07
C THR A 102 11.95 11.07 -10.31
N GLN A 103 11.43 11.70 -9.26
CA GLN A 103 12.16 12.53 -8.31
C GLN A 103 12.07 11.94 -6.90
N LYS A 104 12.14 10.61 -6.79
CA LYS A 104 11.96 9.86 -5.54
C LYS A 104 10.66 10.28 -4.84
N CYS A 105 10.78 10.88 -3.67
CA CYS A 105 9.67 11.26 -2.81
C CYS A 105 8.98 12.55 -3.26
N GLU A 106 9.72 13.46 -3.89
CA GLU A 106 9.20 14.78 -4.28
C GLU A 106 8.08 14.66 -5.32
N SER A 107 8.19 13.67 -6.21
CA SER A 107 7.21 13.43 -7.27
C SER A 107 5.99 12.61 -6.84
N THR A 108 5.94 12.11 -5.59
CA THR A 108 4.85 11.26 -5.10
C THR A 108 3.57 12.03 -4.76
N GLY A 109 3.68 13.36 -4.65
CA GLY A 109 2.60 14.25 -4.24
C GLY A 109 2.28 14.15 -2.75
N GLU A 110 1.14 14.70 -2.35
CA GLU A 110 0.65 14.65 -0.97
C GLU A 110 0.14 13.25 -0.58
N HIS A 111 -0.21 13.08 0.70
CA HIS A 111 -0.87 11.87 1.19
C HIS A 111 -2.18 11.64 0.42
N TRP A 112 -2.52 10.38 0.18
CA TRP A 112 -3.73 10.02 -0.52
C TRP A 112 -4.97 10.41 0.28
N ASN A 113 -5.67 11.44 -0.21
CA ASN A 113 -6.80 12.07 0.46
C ASN A 113 -8.05 12.11 -0.43
N ALA A 114 -8.69 10.96 -0.62
CA ALA A 114 -9.91 10.88 -1.44
C ALA A 114 -11.13 11.58 -0.84
N ALA A 115 -11.10 11.92 0.46
CA ALA A 115 -12.23 12.48 1.20
C ALA A 115 -12.03 13.96 1.58
N ASN A 116 -10.95 14.59 1.11
CA ASN A 116 -10.56 15.97 1.43
C ASN A 116 -10.60 16.29 2.94
N THR A 117 -10.05 15.39 3.75
CA THR A 117 -9.94 15.54 5.21
C THR A 117 -8.59 16.15 5.60
N THR A 118 -8.43 16.53 6.86
CA THR A 118 -7.11 16.86 7.42
C THR A 118 -6.26 15.60 7.63
N HIS A 119 -4.94 15.76 7.74
CA HIS A 119 -4.04 14.69 8.20
C HIS A 119 -4.41 14.26 9.63
N GLY A 120 -4.22 12.97 9.95
CA GLY A 120 -4.50 12.46 11.29
C GLY A 120 -3.89 11.11 11.60
N ASP A 121 -3.93 10.74 12.88
CA ASP A 121 -3.45 9.44 13.36
C ASP A 121 -4.36 8.30 12.88
N ILE A 122 -3.85 7.07 12.81
CA ILE A 122 -4.64 5.89 12.41
C ILE A 122 -5.84 5.62 13.33
N SER A 123 -5.79 6.04 14.59
CA SER A 123 -6.89 5.94 15.55
C SER A 123 -8.04 6.91 15.27
N ASN A 124 -7.81 7.97 14.49
CA ASN A 124 -8.86 8.90 14.11
C ASN A 124 -9.86 8.23 13.15
N PRO A 125 -11.14 8.61 13.19
CA PRO A 125 -12.13 8.11 12.23
C PRO A 125 -11.76 8.53 10.81
N PHE A 126 -12.16 7.74 9.82
CA PHE A 126 -11.90 8.05 8.41
C PHE A 126 -12.49 9.39 7.96
N THR A 127 -13.41 10.00 8.71
CA THR A 127 -13.92 11.34 8.43
C THR A 127 -12.97 12.47 8.83
N SER A 128 -11.88 12.18 9.56
CA SER A 128 -10.94 13.18 10.08
C SER A 128 -9.46 12.75 9.97
N ARG A 129 -9.13 11.93 8.97
CA ARG A 129 -7.75 11.59 8.57
C ARG A 129 -7.70 11.22 7.10
N HIS A 130 -6.54 11.40 6.46
CA HIS A 130 -6.39 10.95 5.08
C HIS A 130 -6.59 9.44 4.98
N ARG A 131 -7.12 8.96 3.83
CA ARG A 131 -7.26 7.52 3.59
C ARG A 131 -5.91 6.81 3.51
N GLY A 132 -4.86 7.56 3.16
CA GLY A 132 -3.49 7.07 3.13
C GLY A 132 -2.72 7.14 4.45
N ASP A 133 -3.29 7.68 5.54
CA ASP A 133 -2.59 7.77 6.82
C ASP A 133 -2.60 6.39 7.52
N LEU A 134 -1.46 5.69 7.52
CA LEU A 134 -1.33 4.35 8.12
C LEU A 134 -0.73 4.38 9.55
N GLY A 135 -0.50 5.58 10.08
CA GLY A 135 0.00 5.80 11.44
C GLY A 135 1.52 5.67 11.53
N THR A 136 1.98 5.24 12.70
CA THR A 136 3.40 5.28 13.08
C THR A 136 3.96 3.89 13.32
N LEU A 137 5.11 3.61 12.71
CA LEU A 137 5.92 2.43 12.93
C LEU A 137 6.88 2.67 14.09
N LYS A 138 6.94 1.70 15.01
CA LYS A 138 7.94 1.63 16.08
C LYS A 138 8.91 0.49 15.77
N PRO A 139 10.13 0.79 15.28
CA PRO A 139 11.13 -0.22 14.96
C PRO A 139 11.55 -1.00 16.21
N THR A 140 11.94 -2.26 16.01
CA THR A 140 12.60 -3.03 17.07
C THR A 140 14.04 -2.58 17.27
N ARG A 141 14.70 -3.03 18.35
CA ARG A 141 16.11 -2.71 18.64
C ARG A 141 17.09 -3.08 17.51
N THR A 142 16.69 -3.96 16.58
CA THR A 142 17.48 -4.37 15.42
C THR A 142 17.13 -3.59 14.14
N GLY A 143 16.30 -2.54 14.22
CA GLY A 143 15.88 -1.74 13.07
C GLY A 143 14.92 -2.47 12.11
N ARG A 144 14.20 -3.48 12.61
CA ARG A 144 13.25 -4.30 11.85
C ARG A 144 11.82 -4.01 12.29
N ARG A 145 10.87 -4.05 11.36
CA ARG A 145 9.44 -4.03 11.65
C ARG A 145 8.68 -5.00 10.75
N ARG A 146 7.74 -5.75 11.33
CA ARG A 146 6.75 -6.58 10.65
C ARG A 146 5.35 -5.98 10.81
#